data_AF-A0A401QGH9-F1
#
_entry.id   AF-A0A401QGH9-F1
#
_cell.length_a   1.000
_cell.length_b   1.000
_cell.length_c   1.000
_cell.angle_alpha   90.00
_cell.angle_beta   90.00
_cell.angle_gamma   90.00
#
_symmetry.space_group_name_H-M   'P 1'
#
loop_
_entity.id
_entity.type
_entity.pdbx_description
1 polymer ?
#
loop_
_entity_poly.entity_id
_entity_poly.type
_entity_poly.pdbx_seq_one_letter_code
_entity_poly.pdbx_strand_id
1 'polypeptide(L)' 'MSDRKKGSILIVGSGLIGQSWAMLFASAGYRITLYDTVEQQVTHAIENI' A
#
# COMPACT_ATOMS: atom_id res chain seq x y z
N MET A 1 17.92 1.28 22.06
CA MET A 1 16.89 2.15 21.47
C MET A 1 15.72 1.25 21.09
N SER A 2 14.49 1.52 21.55
CA SER A 2 13.36 0.61 21.29
C SER A 2 12.97 0.69 19.81
N ASP A 3 13.10 -0.42 19.08
CA ASP A 3 12.43 -0.60 17.79
C ASP A 3 10.92 -0.55 18.01
N ARG A 4 10.31 0.64 17.88
CA ARG A 4 8.86 0.70 17.74
C ARG A 4 8.53 0.07 16.39
N LYS A 5 7.93 -1.12 16.39
CA LYS A 5 7.39 -1.72 15.18
C LYS A 5 6.50 -0.68 14.49
N LYS A 6 6.84 -0.34 13.24
CA LYS A 6 5.99 0.52 12.41
C LYS A 6 4.60 -0.13 12.30
N GLY A 7 3.55 0.68 12.43
CA GLY A 7 2.17 0.20 12.32
C GLY A 7 1.84 -0.32 10.92
N SER A 8 0.69 -0.97 10.77
CA SER A 8 0.15 -1.37 9.46
C SER A 8 -0.76 -0.28 8.90
N ILE A 9 -0.70 -0.07 7.58
CA ILE A 9 -1.53 0.90 6.86
C ILE A 9 -2.44 0.15 5.88
N LEU A 10 -3.74 0.42 5.93
CA LEU A 10 -4.72 -0.03 4.93
C LEU A 10 -4.98 1.11 3.94
N ILE A 11 -4.81 0.82 2.65
CA ILE A 11 -5.13 1.73 1.55
C ILE A 11 -6.35 1.17 0.83
N VAL A 12 -7.43 1.97 0.79
CA VAL A 12 -8.69 1.62 0.11
C VAL A 12 -8.76 2.40 -1.20
N GLY A 13 -8.74 1.65 -2.31
CA GLY A 13 -8.63 2.14 -3.68
C GLY A 13 -7.21 1.95 -4.23
N SER A 14 -7.08 1.21 -5.34
CA SER A 14 -5.79 0.88 -5.96
C SER A 14 -5.52 1.59 -7.29
N GLY A 15 -6.26 2.66 -7.58
CA GLY A 15 -5.97 3.57 -8.69
C GLY A 15 -4.69 4.39 -8.50
N LEU A 16 -4.43 5.34 -9.40
CA LEU A 16 -3.19 6.13 -9.44
C LEU A 16 -2.76 6.74 -8.10
N ILE A 17 -3.71 7.34 -7.37
CA ILE A 17 -3.44 7.97 -6.07
C ILE A 17 -3.14 6.91 -5.01
N GLY A 18 -3.88 5.81 -5.00
CA GLY A 18 -3.68 4.70 -4.07
C GLY A 18 -2.30 4.07 -4.21
N GLN A 19 -1.86 3.85 -5.46
CA GLN A 19 -0.52 3.35 -5.77
C GLN A 19 0.59 4.31 -5.32
N SER A 20 0.41 5.62 -5.54
CA SER A 20 1.37 6.64 -5.11
C SER A 20 1.59 6.63 -3.59
N TRP A 21 0.52 6.52 -2.81
CA TRP A 21 0.61 6.38 -1.36
C TRP A 21 1.18 5.01 -0.94
N ALA A 22 0.83 3.94 -1.64
CA ALA A 22 1.35 2.60 -1.38
C ALA A 22 2.88 2.58 -1.52
N MET A 23 3.42 3.12 -2.62
CA MET A 23 4.86 3.27 -2.84
C MET A 23 5.52 4.14 -1.77
N LEU A 24 4.92 5.28 -1.42
CA LEU A 24 5.47 6.18 -0.40
C LEU A 24 5.57 5.49 0.97
N PHE A 25 4.52 4.81 1.41
CA PHE A 25 4.51 4.16 2.72
C PHE A 25 5.36 2.89 2.75
N ALA A 26 5.37 2.11 1.67
CA ALA A 26 6.24 0.95 1.54
C ALA A 26 7.73 1.37 1.57
N SER A 27 8.12 2.41 0.83
CA SER A 27 9.50 2.93 0.85
C SER A 27 9.89 3.52 2.20
N ALA A 28 8.92 4.09 2.94
CA ALA A 28 9.11 4.48 4.33
C ALA A 28 9.15 3.29 5.31
N GLY A 29 9.06 2.04 4.84
CA GLY A 29 9.21 0.82 5.63
C GLY A 29 7.97 0.41 6.44
N TYR A 30 6.78 0.91 6.08
CA TYR A 30 5.52 0.46 6.68
C TYR A 30 5.04 -0.83 6.01
N ARG A 31 4.35 -1.67 6.78
CA ARG A 31 3.56 -2.77 6.21
C ARG A 31 2.26 -2.20 5.68
N ILE A 32 2.00 -2.39 4.40
CA ILE A 32 0.76 -1.94 3.77
C ILE A 32 -0.17 -3.10 3.41
N THR A 33 -1.45 -2.82 3.33
CA THR A 33 -2.47 -3.67 2.70
C THR A 33 -3.23 -2.80 1.71
N LEU A 34 -3.29 -3.24 0.46
CA LEU A 34 -4.01 -2.55 -0.61
C LEU A 34 -5.31 -3.30 -0.87
N TYR A 35 -6.42 -2.58 -0.87
CA TYR A 35 -7.75 -3.11 -1.13
C TYR A 35 -8.41 -2.33 -2.26
N ASP A 36 -9.09 -3.05 -3.14
CA ASP A 36 -10.02 -2.47 -4.10
C ASP A 36 -11.26 -3.38 -4.20
N THR A 37 -12.39 -2.79 -4.57
CA THR A 37 -13.63 -3.55 -4.80
C THR A 37 -13.56 -4.45 -6.03
N VAL A 38 -12.65 -4.15 -6.96
CA VAL A 38 -12.41 -4.95 -8.17
C VAL A 38 -11.05 -5.64 -8.02
N GLU A 39 -11.04 -6.96 -7.94
CA GLU A 39 -9.82 -7.76 -7.70
C GLU A 39 -8.70 -7.49 -8.72
N GLN A 40 -9.07 -7.32 -9.99
CA GLN A 40 -8.15 -7.00 -11.07
C GLN A 40 -7.43 -5.66 -10.84
N GLN A 41 -8.08 -4.69 -10.20
CA GLN A 41 -7.47 -3.40 -9.89
C GLN A 41 -6.34 -3.55 -8.85
N VAL A 42 -6.46 -4.48 -7.90
CA VAL A 42 -5.37 -4.78 -6.95
C VAL A 42 -4.23 -5.47 -7.68
N THR A 43 -4.54 -6.45 -8.53
CA THR A 43 -3.54 -7.19 -9.31
C THR A 43 -2.72 -6.26 -10.20
N HIS A 44 -3.38 -5.41 -11.00
CA HIS A 44 -2.71 -4.42 -11.85
C HIS A 44 -1.92 -3.38 -11.03
N ALA A 45 -2.41 -2.98 -9.86
CA ALA A 45 -1.71 -2.02 -9.03
C ALA A 45 -0.40 -2.58 -8.47
N ILE A 46 -0.36 -3.86 -8.09
CA ILE A 46 0.83 -4.51 -7.57
C ILE A 46 1.94 -4.60 -8.63
N GLU A 47 1.61 -4.72 -9.92
CA GLU A 47 2.60 -4.69 -11.00
C GLU A 47 3.32 -3.33 -11.13
N ASN A 48 2.76 -2.27 -10.55
CA ASN A 48 3.24 -0.89 -10.67
C ASN A 48 3.79 -0.30 -9.36
N ILE A 49 3.86 -1.07 -8.28
CA ILE A 49 4.35 -0.66 -6.93
C ILE A 49 5.63 -1.44 -6.61
#